data_AF-K1TFT0-F1
#
_entry.id   AF-K1TFT0-F1
#
_cell.length_a   1.000
_cell.length_b   1.000
_cell.length_c   1.000
_cell.angle_alpha   90.00
_cell.angle_beta   90.00
_cell.angle_gamma   90.00
#
_symmetry.space_group_name_H-M   'P 1'
#
loop_
_entity.id
_entity.type
_entity.pdbx_description
1 polymer ?
#
loop_
_entity_poly.entity_id
_entity_poly.type
_entity_poly.pdbx_seq_one_letter_code
_entity_poly.pdbx_strand_id
1 'polypeptide(L)'
;AFSTETVPNYLKVGDTARGVRVRLDEWRKIFPNLVQQYEHSAQIDDETIFRDFAVHTFLEQEKGRTRLLPDTFGHLPYYSKEFFEGATTVDLEEAISDIYQSAREKNGKYQFYSPDRLPQIFTYERTESYPPRDNQQQVIDNFRNAVAAGRTNLLLYAVMRFGKSFTAMCCAKEMDAKIVVVVSAKADVKQEWKKTVESHVYFSGYKFLDSTSLNSNENI
;
A
#
# COMPACT_ATOMS: atom_id res chain seq x y z
N ALA A 1 11.22 13.02 -14.50
CA ALA A 1 11.05 12.10 -15.63
C ALA A 1 11.77 12.62 -16.88
N PHE A 2 12.24 11.73 -17.74
CA PHE A 2 12.89 12.10 -19.01
C PHE A 2 12.46 11.17 -20.14
N SER A 3 12.50 11.67 -21.37
CA SER A 3 12.33 10.89 -22.59
C SER A 3 13.66 10.75 -23.33
N THR A 4 13.76 9.81 -24.25
CA THR A 4 14.93 9.65 -25.12
C THR A 4 14.53 9.01 -26.44
N GLU A 5 15.19 9.38 -27.52
CA GLU A 5 14.98 8.80 -28.85
C GLU A 5 15.36 7.30 -28.89
N THR A 6 16.22 6.84 -27.98
CA THR A 6 16.61 5.42 -27.88
C THR A 6 15.46 4.51 -27.46
N VAL A 7 14.49 5.05 -26.72
CA VAL A 7 13.31 4.33 -26.23
C VAL A 7 12.07 5.17 -26.58
N PRO A 8 11.72 5.27 -27.87
CA PRO A 8 10.71 6.20 -28.37
C PRO A 8 9.32 5.84 -27.81
N ASN A 9 8.50 6.84 -27.53
CA ASN A 9 7.17 6.72 -26.91
C ASN A 9 7.16 6.24 -25.45
N TYR A 10 8.32 6.16 -24.79
CA TYR A 10 8.41 5.86 -23.38
C TYR A 10 8.85 7.08 -22.58
N LEU A 11 8.30 7.19 -21.37
CA LEU A 11 8.74 8.14 -20.38
C LEU A 11 9.41 7.39 -19.23
N LYS A 12 10.66 7.77 -18.90
CA LYS A 12 11.35 7.22 -17.74
C LYS A 12 11.02 8.00 -16.48
N VAL A 13 10.46 7.32 -15.50
CA VAL A 13 10.00 7.91 -14.24
C VAL A 13 10.79 7.30 -13.09
N GLY A 14 11.58 8.12 -12.40
CA GLY A 14 12.35 7.68 -11.24
C GLY A 14 12.62 8.83 -10.28
N ASP A 15 12.94 8.50 -9.03
CA ASP A 15 13.31 9.47 -8.01
C ASP A 15 14.84 9.63 -7.85
N THR A 16 15.26 10.70 -7.19
CA THR A 16 16.67 10.92 -6.89
C THR A 16 16.82 11.75 -5.61
N ALA A 17 17.74 11.34 -4.72
CA ALA A 17 18.16 12.15 -3.56
C ALA A 17 19.10 13.29 -3.95
N ARG A 18 19.72 13.17 -5.13
CA ARG A 18 20.70 14.11 -5.68
C ARG A 18 20.01 15.05 -6.64
N GLY A 19 20.58 16.24 -6.85
CA GLY A 19 20.01 17.23 -7.78
C GLY A 19 19.72 16.64 -9.16
N VAL A 20 18.59 17.02 -9.76
CA VAL A 20 18.09 16.46 -11.02
C VAL A 20 19.14 16.54 -12.14
N ARG A 21 19.91 17.63 -12.20
CA ARG A 21 21.03 17.79 -13.14
C ARG A 21 22.07 16.66 -13.03
N VAL A 22 22.50 16.33 -11.82
CA VAL A 22 23.47 15.24 -11.56
C VAL A 22 22.91 13.91 -12.05
N ARG A 23 21.63 13.63 -11.76
CA ARG A 23 20.97 12.40 -12.18
C ARG A 23 20.84 12.30 -13.70
N LEU A 24 20.53 13.41 -14.37
CA LEU A 24 20.46 13.48 -15.83
C LEU A 24 21.85 13.25 -16.46
N ASP A 25 22.92 13.82 -15.90
CA ASP A 25 24.28 13.64 -16.42
C ASP A 25 24.77 12.18 -16.32
N GLU A 26 24.37 11.46 -15.28
CA GLU A 26 24.63 10.02 -15.18
C GLU A 26 23.90 9.23 -16.28
N TRP A 27 22.61 9.52 -16.48
CA TRP A 27 21.85 8.84 -17.51
C TRP A 27 22.30 9.22 -18.93
N ARG A 28 22.84 10.43 -19.14
CA ARG A 28 23.39 10.85 -20.45
C ARG A 28 24.55 9.97 -20.92
N LYS A 29 25.28 9.35 -19.99
CA LYS A 29 26.34 8.38 -20.33
C LYS A 29 25.78 7.11 -20.97
N ILE A 30 24.52 6.77 -20.67
CA ILE A 30 23.82 5.58 -21.16
C ILE A 30 22.89 5.93 -22.33
N PHE A 31 22.16 7.04 -22.21
CA PHE A 31 21.22 7.58 -23.18
C PHE A 31 21.61 9.02 -23.52
N PRO A 32 22.51 9.24 -24.50
CA PRO A 32 23.04 10.57 -24.82
C PRO A 32 21.97 11.59 -25.20
N ASN A 33 20.90 11.14 -25.87
CA ASN A 33 19.81 11.99 -26.38
C ASN A 33 18.64 12.07 -25.40
N LEU A 34 18.89 12.09 -24.09
CA LEU A 34 17.81 12.24 -23.11
C LEU A 34 17.37 13.70 -22.95
N VAL A 35 16.06 13.91 -22.81
CA VAL A 35 15.42 15.21 -22.63
C VAL A 35 14.64 15.18 -21.34
N GLN A 36 14.92 16.12 -20.42
CA GLN A 36 14.12 16.28 -19.21
C GLN A 36 12.71 16.71 -19.61
N GLN A 37 11.70 15.97 -19.13
CA GLN A 37 10.29 16.23 -19.42
C GLN A 37 9.52 16.74 -18.21
N TYR A 38 9.92 16.30 -17.02
CA TYR A 38 9.15 16.57 -15.80
C TYR A 38 10.05 16.54 -14.56
N GLU A 39 9.75 17.41 -13.60
CA GLU A 39 10.39 17.46 -12.28
C GLU A 39 9.35 17.90 -11.26
N HIS A 40 9.28 17.19 -10.13
CA HIS A 40 8.41 17.53 -9.01
C HIS A 40 9.07 17.08 -7.71
N SER A 41 8.88 17.84 -6.63
CA SER A 41 9.37 17.44 -5.30
C SER A 41 8.62 16.21 -4.80
N ALA A 42 9.33 15.26 -4.21
CA ALA A 42 8.71 14.10 -3.56
C ALA A 42 8.19 14.41 -2.14
N GLN A 43 8.44 15.63 -1.65
CA GLN A 43 8.05 16.08 -0.31
C GLN A 43 6.59 16.53 -0.28
N ILE A 44 5.78 15.86 0.53
CA ILE A 44 4.37 16.17 0.74
C ILE A 44 4.23 17.24 1.83
N ASP A 45 4.91 17.03 2.96
CA ASP A 45 5.00 17.93 4.10
C ASP A 45 6.35 17.79 4.81
N ASP A 46 6.52 18.39 6.00
CA ASP A 46 7.78 18.39 6.75
C ASP A 46 8.21 17.00 7.23
N GLU A 47 7.26 16.07 7.39
CA GLU A 47 7.50 14.73 7.93
C GLU A 47 7.28 13.63 6.90
N THR A 48 6.73 13.94 5.72
CA THR A 48 6.22 12.93 4.79
C THR A 48 6.73 13.16 3.37
N ILE A 49 7.30 12.11 2.80
CA ILE A 49 7.68 12.03 1.39
C ILE A 49 7.07 10.80 0.73
N PHE A 50 6.90 10.83 -0.59
CA PHE A 50 6.64 9.63 -1.39
C PHE A 50 7.90 9.22 -2.19
N ARG A 51 7.85 8.04 -2.82
CA ARG A 51 8.89 7.57 -3.75
C ARG A 51 8.28 7.37 -5.13
N ASP A 52 9.12 7.30 -6.16
CA ASP A 52 8.70 7.01 -7.54
C ASP A 52 7.82 5.78 -7.67
N PHE A 53 7.97 4.77 -6.81
CA PHE A 53 7.09 3.60 -6.73
C PHE A 53 5.60 3.96 -6.62
N ALA A 54 5.26 5.07 -5.94
CA ALA A 54 3.87 5.54 -5.84
C ALA A 54 3.35 6.02 -7.20
N VAL A 55 4.18 6.79 -7.92
CA VAL A 55 3.87 7.25 -9.29
C VAL A 55 3.78 6.06 -10.23
N HIS A 56 4.67 5.08 -10.12
CA HIS A 56 4.62 3.85 -10.91
C HIS A 56 3.31 3.09 -10.69
N THR A 57 2.92 2.92 -9.42
CA THR A 57 1.67 2.26 -9.04
C THR A 57 0.47 2.93 -9.70
N PHE A 58 0.41 4.27 -9.67
CA PHE A 58 -0.64 5.02 -10.34
C PHE A 58 -0.64 4.80 -11.87
N LEU A 59 0.53 4.90 -12.50
CA LEU A 59 0.66 4.70 -13.95
C LEU A 59 0.20 3.30 -14.37
N GLU A 60 0.55 2.27 -13.62
CA GLU A 60 0.19 0.89 -13.93
C GLU A 60 -1.29 0.58 -13.63
N GLN A 61 -1.79 0.99 -12.45
CA GLN A 61 -3.10 0.57 -11.96
C GLN A 61 -4.24 1.49 -12.40
N GLU A 62 -4.01 2.80 -12.41
CA GLU A 62 -5.05 3.81 -12.72
C GLU A 62 -5.03 4.22 -14.20
N LYS A 63 -3.83 4.29 -14.80
CA LYS A 63 -3.66 4.67 -16.21
C LYS A 63 -3.44 3.49 -17.15
N GLY A 64 -3.17 2.29 -16.64
CA GLY A 64 -2.93 1.11 -17.46
C GLY A 64 -1.68 1.23 -18.34
N ARG A 65 -0.68 2.02 -17.93
CA ARG A 65 0.59 2.17 -18.67
C ARG A 65 1.46 0.94 -18.49
N THR A 66 1.98 0.42 -19.59
CA THR A 66 2.82 -0.78 -19.59
C THR A 66 4.29 -0.39 -19.41
N ARG A 67 5.03 -1.16 -18.61
CA ARG A 67 6.49 -1.01 -18.51
C ARG A 67 7.20 -1.56 -19.75
N LEU A 68 8.36 -0.99 -20.05
CA LEU A 68 9.26 -1.52 -21.06
C LEU A 68 9.63 -3.00 -20.76
N LEU A 69 9.49 -3.86 -21.77
CA LEU A 69 9.91 -5.25 -21.70
C LEU A 69 11.36 -5.40 -22.19
N PRO A 70 12.12 -6.40 -21.70
CA PRO A 70 13.54 -6.57 -22.07
C PRO A 70 13.80 -6.65 -23.58
N ASP A 71 12.89 -7.29 -24.32
CA ASP A 71 13.07 -7.58 -25.74
C ASP A 71 12.33 -6.60 -26.67
N THR A 72 11.78 -5.50 -26.14
CA THR A 72 11.03 -4.52 -26.94
C THR A 72 11.92 -3.83 -27.98
N PHE A 73 13.18 -3.57 -27.67
CA PHE A 73 14.14 -2.95 -28.58
C PHE A 73 15.43 -3.79 -28.65
N GLY A 74 15.85 -4.16 -29.87
CA GLY A 74 16.97 -5.08 -30.08
C GLY A 74 18.36 -4.54 -29.66
N HIS A 75 18.51 -3.23 -29.49
CA HIS A 75 19.78 -2.58 -29.14
C HIS A 75 19.63 -1.54 -28.02
N LEU A 76 19.06 -1.95 -26.88
CA LEU A 76 19.02 -1.12 -25.68
C LEU A 76 20.40 -1.05 -25.02
N PRO A 77 20.97 0.15 -24.78
CA PRO A 77 22.24 0.29 -24.06
C PRO A 77 22.12 -0.13 -22.59
N TYR A 78 20.92 0.01 -22.01
CA TYR A 78 20.60 -0.44 -20.66
C TYR A 78 19.10 -0.69 -20.52
N TYR A 79 18.73 -1.83 -19.95
CA TYR A 79 17.33 -2.13 -19.63
C TYR A 79 16.91 -1.54 -18.29
N SER A 80 15.74 -0.89 -18.25
CA SER A 80 15.19 -0.30 -17.05
C SER A 80 13.67 -0.48 -17.01
N LYS A 81 13.16 -1.04 -15.91
CA LYS A 81 11.71 -1.18 -15.64
C LYS A 81 10.99 0.15 -15.40
N GLU A 82 11.72 1.25 -15.25
CA GLU A 82 11.15 2.59 -15.01
C GLU A 82 10.67 3.32 -16.27
N PHE A 83 10.77 2.70 -17.45
CA PHE A 83 10.21 3.23 -18.68
C PHE A 83 8.75 2.79 -18.83
N PHE A 84 7.84 3.75 -19.03
CA PHE A 84 6.41 3.50 -19.21
C PHE A 84 5.95 3.94 -20.60
N GLU A 85 5.32 3.03 -21.32
CA GLU A 85 4.83 3.26 -22.68
C GLU A 85 3.65 4.23 -22.68
N GLY A 86 3.72 5.26 -23.52
CA GLY A 86 2.66 6.24 -23.71
C GLY A 86 2.37 7.12 -22.48
N ALA A 87 3.18 7.04 -21.44
CA ALA A 87 3.06 7.92 -20.28
C ALA A 87 3.44 9.35 -20.65
N THR A 88 2.65 10.30 -20.17
CA THR A 88 2.77 11.74 -20.46
C THR A 88 3.03 12.54 -19.19
N THR A 89 3.41 13.80 -19.33
CA THR A 89 3.54 14.72 -18.18
C THR A 89 2.19 14.97 -17.49
N VAL A 90 1.06 14.88 -18.22
CA VAL A 90 -0.29 14.96 -17.65
C VAL A 90 -0.56 13.78 -16.73
N ASP A 91 -0.20 12.57 -17.14
CA ASP A 91 -0.34 11.39 -16.26
C ASP A 91 0.48 11.54 -14.98
N LEU A 92 1.64 12.21 -15.05
CA LEU A 92 2.46 12.48 -13.87
C LEU A 92 1.81 13.50 -12.93
N GLU A 93 1.29 14.60 -13.45
CA GLU A 93 0.54 15.60 -12.67
C GLU A 93 -0.66 14.97 -11.94
N GLU A 94 -1.42 14.13 -12.64
CA GLU A 94 -2.55 13.41 -12.04
C GLU A 94 -2.08 12.41 -10.98
N ALA A 95 -0.96 11.71 -11.21
CA ALA A 95 -0.37 10.83 -10.21
C ALA A 95 0.03 11.61 -8.95
N ILE A 96 0.64 12.79 -9.09
CA ILE A 96 0.98 13.65 -7.95
C ILE A 96 -0.30 14.03 -7.20
N SER A 97 -1.33 14.52 -7.88
CA SER A 97 -2.59 14.90 -7.24
C SER A 97 -3.23 13.74 -6.46
N ASP A 98 -3.26 12.53 -7.02
CA ASP A 98 -3.84 11.34 -6.38
C ASP A 98 -3.03 10.90 -5.14
N ILE A 99 -1.69 10.98 -5.22
CA ILE A 99 -0.79 10.69 -4.09
C ILE A 99 -1.01 11.68 -2.94
N TYR A 100 -1.11 12.98 -3.23
CA TYR A 100 -1.41 14.00 -2.20
C TYR A 100 -2.79 13.79 -1.58
N GLN A 101 -3.79 13.44 -2.39
CA GLN A 101 -5.12 13.12 -1.88
C GLN A 101 -5.08 11.89 -0.97
N SER A 102 -4.38 10.83 -1.37
CA SER A 102 -4.21 9.63 -0.55
C SER A 102 -3.51 9.91 0.78
N ALA A 103 -2.48 10.78 0.79
CA ALA A 103 -1.79 11.21 2.00
C ALA A 103 -2.75 11.97 2.94
N ARG A 104 -3.55 12.90 2.40
CA ARG A 104 -4.52 13.69 3.16
C ARG A 104 -5.64 12.83 3.74
N GLU A 105 -6.19 11.92 2.94
CA GLU A 105 -7.26 11.01 3.35
C GLU A 105 -6.75 9.88 4.26
N LYS A 106 -5.43 9.68 4.28
CA LYS A 106 -4.77 8.58 4.97
C LYS A 106 -5.42 7.23 4.62
N ASN A 107 -5.67 7.00 3.33
CA ASN A 107 -6.43 5.83 2.88
C ASN A 107 -5.57 4.57 2.66
N GLY A 108 -4.25 4.69 2.78
CA GLY A 108 -3.32 3.56 2.65
C GLY A 108 -3.12 3.06 1.22
N LYS A 109 -3.50 3.83 0.19
CA LYS A 109 -3.27 3.52 -1.23
C LYS A 109 -1.78 3.49 -1.59
N TYR A 110 -0.99 4.39 -1.01
CA TYR A 110 0.47 4.47 -1.23
C TYR A 110 1.26 4.28 0.06
N GLN A 111 2.50 3.80 -0.11
CA GLN A 111 3.50 3.77 0.96
C GLN A 111 4.21 5.13 1.04
N PHE A 112 4.14 5.76 2.20
CA PHE A 112 4.86 7.00 2.51
C PHE A 112 6.09 6.74 3.37
N TYR A 113 6.97 7.74 3.44
CA TYR A 113 8.26 7.65 4.11
C TYR A 113 8.54 8.94 4.89
N SER A 114 9.38 8.87 5.92
CA SER A 114 9.95 10.05 6.55
C SER A 114 10.98 10.73 5.63
N PRO A 115 11.44 11.97 5.91
CA PRO A 115 12.51 12.60 5.15
C PRO A 115 13.81 11.77 5.15
N ASP A 116 14.04 11.02 6.22
CA ASP A 116 15.14 10.05 6.37
C ASP A 116 14.90 8.74 5.59
N ARG A 117 13.83 8.67 4.79
CA ARG A 117 13.45 7.56 3.92
C ARG A 117 13.06 6.28 4.66
N LEU A 118 12.67 6.40 5.92
CA LEU A 118 12.12 5.27 6.66
C LEU A 118 10.63 5.09 6.33
N PRO A 119 10.15 3.87 6.03
CA PRO A 119 8.74 3.64 5.75
C PRO A 119 7.86 4.11 6.91
N GLN A 120 6.89 4.98 6.62
CA GLN A 120 5.87 5.34 7.59
C GLN A 120 4.78 4.26 7.61
N ILE A 121 4.56 3.70 8.79
CA ILE A 121 3.44 2.78 9.00
C ILE A 121 2.21 3.65 9.24
N PHE A 122 1.35 3.75 8.23
CA PHE A 122 0.03 4.35 8.42
C PHE A 122 -0.73 3.54 9.48
N THR A 123 -1.29 4.20 10.49
CA THR A 123 -2.18 3.58 11.48
C THR A 123 -3.49 4.35 11.54
N TYR A 124 -4.61 3.64 11.62
CA TYR A 124 -5.91 4.28 11.85
C TYR A 124 -6.01 4.82 13.28
N GLU A 125 -6.59 6.01 13.43
CA GLU A 125 -6.89 6.57 14.76
C GLU A 125 -7.97 5.74 15.45
N ARG A 126 -7.74 5.41 16.72
CA ARG A 126 -8.64 4.59 17.51
C ARG A 126 -9.81 5.40 18.07
N THR A 127 -10.79 5.70 17.22
CA THR A 127 -11.95 6.55 17.56
C THR A 127 -13.29 5.84 17.34
N GLU A 128 -13.32 4.71 16.64
CA GLU A 128 -14.56 3.99 16.36
C GLU A 128 -15.06 3.24 17.60
N SER A 129 -16.35 3.41 17.91
CA SER A 129 -17.01 2.75 19.03
C SER A 129 -18.45 2.41 18.65
N TYR A 130 -18.68 1.17 18.24
CA TYR A 130 -20.02 0.65 17.96
C TYR A 130 -20.16 -0.78 18.50
N PRO A 131 -21.35 -1.15 19.00
CA PRO A 131 -21.59 -2.53 19.42
C PRO A 131 -21.77 -3.46 18.21
N PRO A 132 -21.57 -4.78 18.39
CA PRO A 132 -22.05 -5.77 17.43
C PRO A 132 -23.55 -5.62 17.20
N ARG A 133 -24.00 -5.82 15.95
CA ARG A 133 -25.43 -5.95 15.64
C ARG A 133 -25.99 -7.23 16.25
N ASP A 134 -27.30 -7.33 16.44
CA ASP A 134 -27.97 -8.48 17.06
C ASP A 134 -27.54 -9.84 16.46
N ASN A 135 -27.45 -9.92 15.13
CA ASN A 135 -27.01 -11.13 14.45
C ASN A 135 -25.52 -11.45 14.66
N GLN A 136 -24.67 -10.44 14.84
CA GLN A 136 -23.26 -10.61 15.18
C GLN A 136 -23.11 -11.01 16.65
N GLN A 137 -23.89 -10.39 17.54
CA GLN A 137 -23.92 -10.72 18.97
C GLN A 137 -24.33 -12.18 19.20
N GLN A 138 -25.39 -12.63 18.52
CA GLN A 138 -25.82 -14.03 18.58
C GLN A 138 -24.70 -15.00 18.16
N VAL A 139 -23.92 -14.65 17.14
CA VAL A 139 -22.78 -15.46 16.68
C VAL A 139 -21.66 -15.46 17.71
N ILE A 140 -21.38 -14.33 18.35
CA ILE A 140 -20.37 -14.21 19.42
C ILE A 140 -20.78 -15.06 20.63
N ASP A 141 -22.04 -15.02 21.03
CA ASP A 141 -22.56 -15.82 22.15
C ASP A 141 -22.51 -17.32 21.84
N ASN A 142 -22.89 -17.72 20.62
CA ASN A 142 -22.78 -19.10 20.16
C ASN A 142 -21.32 -19.58 20.13
N PHE A 143 -20.40 -18.72 19.71
CA PHE A 143 -18.97 -18.99 19.73
C PHE A 143 -18.48 -19.21 21.17
N ARG A 144 -18.83 -18.31 22.10
CA ARG A 144 -18.46 -18.41 23.52
C ARG A 144 -18.92 -19.73 24.12
N ASN A 145 -20.18 -20.12 23.86
CA ASN A 145 -20.74 -21.39 24.32
C ASN A 145 -20.04 -22.60 23.72
N ALA A 146 -19.70 -22.55 22.42
CA ALA A 146 -19.00 -23.63 21.74
C ALA A 146 -17.57 -23.84 22.27
N VAL A 147 -16.84 -22.76 22.53
CA VAL A 147 -15.49 -22.80 23.13
C VAL A 147 -15.56 -23.30 24.58
N ALA A 148 -16.52 -22.82 25.37
CA ALA A 148 -16.74 -23.32 26.73
C ALA A 148 -17.08 -24.82 26.78
N ALA A 149 -17.72 -25.34 25.72
CA ALA A 149 -17.97 -26.77 25.52
C ALA A 149 -16.74 -27.55 24.99
N GLY A 150 -15.56 -26.91 24.89
CA GLY A 150 -14.30 -27.55 24.49
C GLY A 150 -14.10 -27.67 22.98
N ARG A 151 -14.89 -27.00 22.14
CA ARG A 151 -14.70 -27.04 20.68
C ARG A 151 -13.55 -26.12 20.25
N THR A 152 -12.69 -26.64 19.40
CA THR A 152 -11.49 -25.94 18.89
C THR A 152 -11.58 -25.57 17.40
N ASN A 153 -12.41 -26.26 16.63
CA ASN A 153 -12.63 -26.01 15.21
C ASN A 153 -14.08 -25.58 14.99
N LEU A 154 -14.28 -24.33 14.59
CA LEU A 154 -15.59 -23.72 14.43
C LEU A 154 -15.72 -23.12 13.04
N LEU A 155 -16.91 -23.30 12.44
CA LEU A 155 -17.26 -22.67 11.19
C LEU A 155 -18.32 -21.60 11.43
N LEU A 156 -18.02 -20.37 11.02
CA LEU A 156 -18.93 -19.24 11.15
C LEU A 156 -19.63 -19.01 9.81
N TYR A 157 -20.95 -19.21 9.78
CA TYR A 157 -21.75 -18.89 8.61
C TYR A 157 -22.01 -17.37 8.55
N ALA A 158 -21.42 -16.70 7.56
CA ALA A 158 -21.55 -15.25 7.40
C ALA A 158 -21.73 -14.82 5.94
N VAL A 159 -22.89 -14.22 5.67
CA VAL A 159 -23.24 -13.65 4.37
C VAL A 159 -22.41 -12.39 4.03
N MET A 160 -22.58 -11.88 2.80
CA MET A 160 -21.97 -10.61 2.41
C MET A 160 -22.48 -9.46 3.30
N ARG A 161 -21.58 -8.52 3.65
CA ARG A 161 -21.83 -7.39 4.59
C ARG A 161 -22.21 -7.78 6.02
N PHE A 162 -21.94 -9.03 6.43
CA PHE A 162 -22.09 -9.46 7.81
C PHE A 162 -21.12 -8.77 8.78
N GLY A 163 -20.01 -8.20 8.30
CA GLY A 163 -18.96 -7.62 9.17
C GLY A 163 -18.07 -8.72 9.75
N LYS A 164 -17.59 -9.62 8.88
CA LYS A 164 -16.84 -10.82 9.26
C LYS A 164 -15.59 -10.51 10.08
N SER A 165 -14.83 -9.50 9.69
CA SER A 165 -13.58 -9.14 10.36
C SER A 165 -13.85 -8.62 11.76
N PHE A 166 -14.81 -7.70 11.92
CA PHE A 166 -15.26 -7.22 13.22
C PHE A 166 -15.75 -8.35 14.12
N THR A 167 -16.68 -9.19 13.65
CA THR A 167 -17.22 -10.30 14.45
C THR A 167 -16.14 -11.31 14.83
N ALA A 168 -15.23 -11.65 13.90
CA ALA A 168 -14.13 -12.57 14.18
C ALA A 168 -13.16 -12.01 15.24
N MET A 169 -12.83 -10.72 15.17
CA MET A 169 -12.02 -10.06 16.19
C MET A 169 -12.74 -9.99 17.54
N CYS A 170 -14.05 -9.78 17.57
CA CYS A 170 -14.82 -9.90 18.81
C CYS A 170 -14.69 -11.31 19.40
N CYS A 171 -14.88 -12.38 18.62
CA CYS A 171 -14.68 -13.75 19.09
C CYS A 171 -13.26 -13.99 19.62
N ALA A 172 -12.23 -13.49 18.92
CA ALA A 172 -10.85 -13.59 19.37
C ALA A 172 -10.61 -12.88 20.71
N LYS A 173 -11.19 -11.69 20.90
CA LYS A 173 -11.14 -10.95 22.16
C LYS A 173 -11.85 -11.69 23.30
N GLU A 174 -13.02 -12.27 23.02
CA GLU A 174 -13.83 -13.02 23.99
C GLU A 174 -13.13 -14.26 24.54
N MET A 175 -12.30 -14.92 23.71
CA MET A 175 -11.47 -16.04 24.15
C MET A 175 -10.09 -15.62 24.70
N ASP A 176 -9.87 -14.32 24.92
CA ASP A 176 -8.60 -13.73 25.36
C ASP A 176 -7.40 -14.15 24.49
N ALA A 177 -7.61 -14.27 23.18
CA ALA A 177 -6.57 -14.70 22.24
C ALA A 177 -5.39 -13.72 22.23
N LYS A 178 -4.19 -14.17 22.58
CA LYS A 178 -2.97 -13.34 22.56
C LYS A 178 -2.42 -13.13 21.15
N ILE A 179 -2.66 -14.11 20.27
CA ILE A 179 -2.22 -14.09 18.88
C ILE A 179 -3.42 -14.46 18.00
N VAL A 180 -3.66 -13.67 16.96
CA VAL A 180 -4.71 -13.92 15.96
C VAL A 180 -4.05 -13.95 14.59
N VAL A 181 -4.07 -15.11 13.93
CA VAL A 181 -3.54 -15.27 12.58
C VAL A 181 -4.69 -15.23 11.59
N VAL A 182 -4.68 -14.24 10.69
CA VAL A 182 -5.69 -14.06 9.66
C VAL A 182 -5.10 -14.47 8.31
N VAL A 183 -5.71 -15.45 7.65
CA VAL A 183 -5.31 -15.93 6.32
C VAL A 183 -6.44 -15.63 5.33
N SER A 184 -6.10 -15.00 4.21
CA SER A 184 -7.06 -14.65 3.16
C SER A 184 -6.44 -14.84 1.77
N ALA A 185 -7.21 -15.39 0.84
CA ALA A 185 -6.85 -15.44 -0.58
C ALA A 185 -7.14 -14.12 -1.33
N LYS A 186 -7.78 -13.15 -0.68
CA LYS A 186 -8.12 -11.85 -1.27
C LYS A 186 -7.27 -10.76 -0.62
N ALA A 187 -6.41 -10.10 -1.39
CA ALA A 187 -5.52 -9.05 -0.87
C ALA A 187 -6.28 -7.84 -0.30
N ASP A 188 -7.37 -7.43 -0.96
CA ASP A 188 -8.12 -6.21 -0.62
C ASP A 188 -8.75 -6.23 0.78
N VAL A 189 -8.96 -7.42 1.37
CA VAL A 189 -9.52 -7.49 2.73
C VAL A 189 -8.51 -7.06 3.79
N LYS A 190 -7.20 -7.05 3.48
CA LYS A 190 -6.14 -6.66 4.41
C LYS A 190 -6.42 -5.29 5.04
N GLN A 191 -6.83 -4.31 4.24
CA GLN A 191 -7.10 -2.96 4.73
C GLN A 191 -8.33 -2.91 5.63
N GLU A 192 -9.34 -3.72 5.34
CA GLU A 192 -10.54 -3.78 6.19
C GLU A 192 -10.21 -4.40 7.55
N TRP A 193 -9.38 -5.47 7.59
CA TRP A 193 -8.90 -6.06 8.85
C TRP A 193 -8.05 -5.07 9.64
N LYS A 194 -7.10 -4.41 8.96
CA LYS A 194 -6.24 -3.40 9.57
C LYS A 194 -7.07 -2.28 10.19
N LYS A 195 -8.01 -1.72 9.41
CA LYS A 195 -8.92 -0.68 9.87
C LYS A 195 -9.69 -1.16 11.11
N THR A 196 -10.35 -2.31 11.03
CA THR A 196 -11.11 -2.88 12.15
C THR A 196 -10.30 -2.96 13.44
N VAL A 197 -9.08 -3.50 13.38
CA VAL A 197 -8.22 -3.71 14.57
C VAL A 197 -7.67 -2.40 15.13
N GLU A 198 -7.27 -1.47 14.25
CA GLU A 198 -6.64 -0.22 14.66
C GLU A 198 -7.65 0.85 15.09
N SER A 199 -8.78 1.00 14.38
CA SER A 199 -9.76 2.07 14.60
C SER A 199 -10.68 1.83 15.80
N HIS A 200 -11.01 0.58 16.11
CA HIS A 200 -12.07 0.28 17.08
C HIS A 200 -11.55 0.20 18.52
N VAL A 201 -12.19 0.93 19.44
CA VAL A 201 -11.76 1.04 20.85
C VAL A 201 -11.74 -0.31 21.58
N TYR A 202 -12.65 -1.23 21.22
CA TYR A 202 -12.77 -2.56 21.82
C TYR A 202 -11.51 -3.43 21.63
N PHE A 203 -10.75 -3.19 20.55
CA PHE A 203 -9.53 -3.93 20.25
C PHE A 203 -8.27 -3.22 20.74
N SER A 204 -8.41 -2.28 21.68
CA SER A 204 -7.26 -1.70 22.37
C SER A 204 -6.36 -2.79 22.95
N GLY A 205 -5.05 -2.64 22.73
CA GLY A 205 -4.02 -3.63 23.05
C GLY A 205 -3.66 -4.59 21.92
N TYR A 206 -4.48 -4.72 20.87
CA TYR A 206 -4.08 -5.43 19.66
C TYR A 206 -3.33 -4.51 18.70
N LYS A 207 -2.29 -5.06 18.07
CA LYS A 207 -1.52 -4.41 17.01
C LYS A 207 -1.69 -5.22 15.73
N PHE A 208 -2.06 -4.56 14.64
CA PHE A 208 -2.10 -5.19 13.33
C PHE A 208 -0.68 -5.29 12.76
N LEU A 209 -0.33 -6.45 12.22
CA LEU A 209 0.96 -6.70 11.59
C LEU A 209 0.71 -7.41 10.26
N ASP A 210 1.39 -6.96 9.22
CA ASP A 210 1.43 -7.64 7.93
C ASP A 210 2.74 -8.39 7.73
N SER A 211 2.81 -9.19 6.67
CA SER A 211 3.99 -10.01 6.35
C SER A 211 5.28 -9.19 6.26
N THR A 212 5.21 -7.98 5.73
CA THR A 212 6.34 -7.04 5.64
C THR A 212 6.77 -6.52 7.02
N SER A 213 5.83 -6.23 7.91
CA SER A 213 6.10 -5.75 9.27
C SER A 213 6.63 -6.87 10.17
N LEU A 214 6.20 -8.12 9.93
CA LEU A 214 6.70 -9.30 10.63
C LEU A 214 8.14 -9.62 10.23
N ASN A 215 8.47 -9.55 8.94
CA ASN A 215 9.83 -9.84 8.46
C ASN A 215 10.86 -8.77 8.85
N SER A 216 10.42 -7.56 9.20
CA SER A 216 11.31 -6.43 9.53
C SER A 216 11.49 -6.19 11.03
N ASN A 217 10.70 -6.86 11.90
CA ASN A 217 10.85 -6.77 13.35
C ASN A 217 11.55 -8.00 13.90
N GLU A 218 12.78 -7.84 14.40
CA GLU A 218 13.52 -8.91 15.11
C GLU A 218 13.00 -9.18 16.54
N ASN A 219 12.04 -8.38 17.03
CA ASN A 219 11.57 -8.39 18.43
C ASN A 219 10.09 -8.84 18.59
N ILE A 220 9.54 -9.61 17.65
CA ILE A 220 8.19 -10.21 17.75
C ILE A 220 8.30 -11.73 17.76
#